data_AF-A0A0Q8VT91-F1
#
_entry.id   AF-A0A0Q8VT91-F1
#
_cell.length_a   1.000
_cell.length_b   1.000
_cell.length_c   1.000
_cell.angle_alpha   90.00
_cell.angle_beta   90.00
_cell.angle_gamma   90.00
#
_symmetry.space_group_name_H-M   'P 1'
#
loop_
_entity.id
_entity.type
_entity.pdbx_description
1 polymer ?
#
loop_
_entity_poly.entity_id
_entity_poly.type
_entity_poly.pdbx_seq_one_letter_code
_entity_poly.pdbx_strand_id
1 'polypeptide(L)' 'MEVHHDAMPEEASMFTHDCPSCGRRELIFNDQVTALENHLDGFLITFTCWCGATGTHLEERIVPAA' A
#
# COMPACT_ATOMS: atom_id res chain seq x y z
N MET A 1 -10.26 -31.67 3.22
CA MET A 1 -10.44 -30.22 3.45
C MET A 1 -9.09 -29.59 3.21
N GLU A 2 -8.76 -29.42 1.94
CA GLU A 2 -7.54 -28.76 1.51
C GLU A 2 -7.75 -27.26 1.71
N VAL A 3 -7.13 -26.71 2.75
CA VAL A 3 -6.95 -25.27 2.85
C VAL A 3 -5.93 -24.92 1.77
N HIS A 4 -6.40 -24.38 0.64
CA HIS A 4 -5.52 -23.64 -0.23
C HIS A 4 -5.02 -22.45 0.60
N HIS A 5 -3.80 -22.59 1.14
CA HIS A 5 -2.94 -21.44 1.36
C HIS A 5 -2.65 -20.90 -0.04
N ASP A 6 -3.61 -20.15 -0.59
CA ASP A 6 -3.33 -19.24 -1.69
C ASP A 6 -2.23 -18.35 -1.14
N ALA A 7 -1.02 -18.56 -1.67
CA ALA A 7 0.15 -17.82 -1.26
C ALA A 7 -0.17 -16.35 -1.50
N MET A 8 -0.50 -15.64 -0.42
CA MET A 8 -0.49 -14.18 -0.41
C MET A 8 0.83 -13.81 -1.06
N PRO A 9 0.85 -13.02 -2.14
CA PRO A 9 2.11 -12.61 -2.74
C PRO A 9 2.91 -11.91 -1.65
N GLU A 10 3.95 -12.58 -1.16
CA GLU A 10 4.92 -12.06 -0.18
C GLU A 10 5.82 -10.98 -0.80
N GLU A 11 5.44 -10.47 -1.96
CA GLU A 11 6.04 -9.31 -2.62
C GLU A 11 5.35 -8.07 -2.08
N ALA A 12 5.75 -7.76 -0.85
CA ALA A 12 5.28 -6.65 -0.06
C ALA A 12 5.47 -5.33 -0.80
N SER A 13 4.37 -4.61 -1.09
CA SER A 13 4.41 -3.16 -1.33
C SER A 13 4.77 -2.46 -0.02
N MET A 14 6.05 -2.55 0.37
CA MET A 14 6.63 -1.75 1.44
C MET A 14 7.01 -0.41 0.83
N PHE A 15 6.21 0.62 1.10
CA PHE A 15 6.55 1.98 0.71
C PHE A 15 6.83 2.84 1.94
N THR A 16 7.68 3.84 1.73
CA THR A 16 7.94 4.82 2.76
C THR A 16 6.95 5.97 2.63
N HIS A 17 6.36 6.37 3.75
CA HIS A 17 5.42 7.48 3.82
C HIS A 17 5.91 8.53 4.82
N ASP A 18 6.02 9.77 4.37
CA ASP A 18 6.21 10.93 5.24
C ASP A 18 4.84 11.39 5.74
N CYS A 19 4.47 11.00 6.96
CA CYS A 19 3.15 11.27 7.49
C CYS A 19 3.04 12.73 7.97
N PRO A 20 2.12 13.54 7.40
CA PRO A 20 1.96 14.93 7.81
C PRO A 20 1.35 15.06 9.22
N SER A 21 0.64 14.03 9.71
CA SER A 21 -0.01 14.06 11.02
C SER A 21 0.98 13.91 12.17
N CYS A 22 1.96 13.00 12.05
CA CYS A 22 2.97 12.79 13.08
C CYS A 22 4.33 13.43 12.74
N GLY A 23 4.53 13.87 11.50
CA GLY A 23 5.77 14.48 11.01
C GLY A 23 6.92 13.48 10.87
N ARG A 24 6.62 12.17 10.79
CA ARG A 24 7.63 11.10 10.74
C ARG A 24 7.61 10.41 9.39
N ARG A 25 8.79 9.97 8.97
CA ARG A 25 8.98 9.08 7.83
C ARG A 25 8.90 7.64 8.30
N GLU A 26 7.93 6.90 7.81
CA GLU A 26 7.59 5.56 8.31
C GLU A 26 7.45 4.57 7.15
N LEU A 27 7.77 3.31 7.42
CA LEU A 27 7.51 2.22 6.48
C LEU A 27 6.08 1.74 6.69
N ILE A 28 5.28 1.78 5.63
CA ILE A 28 3.92 1.23 5.60
C ILE A 28 4.01 -0.19 5.06
N PHE A 29 3.44 -1.12 5.82
CA PHE A 29 3.38 -2.55 5.49
C PHE A 29 1.98 -2.91 5.01
N ASN A 30 1.85 -4.06 4.35
CA ASN A 30 0.57 -4.52 3.79
C ASN A 30 -0.55 -4.66 4.85
N ASP A 31 -0.21 -5.07 6.08
CA ASP A 31 -1.16 -5.15 7.20
C ASP A 31 -1.78 -3.79 7.56
N GLN A 32 -1.09 -2.70 7.25
CA GLN A 32 -1.59 -1.35 7.47
C GLN A 32 -2.50 -0.86 6.34
N VAL A 33 -2.54 -1.56 5.20
CA VAL A 33 -3.38 -1.21 4.04
C VAL A 33 -4.83 -1.59 4.34
N THR A 34 -5.73 -0.63 4.20
CA THR A 34 -7.15 -0.78 4.50
C THR A 34 -8.03 -0.79 3.25
N ALA A 35 -7.55 -0.21 2.14
CA ALA A 35 -8.22 -0.32 0.84
C ALA A 35 -7.22 -0.23 -0.31
N LEU A 36 -7.57 -0.85 -1.43
CA LEU A 36 -6.85 -0.78 -2.69
C LEU A 36 -7.86 -0.54 -3.82
N GLU A 37 -7.67 0.54 -4.56
CA GLU A 37 -8.57 0.95 -5.65
C GLU A 37 -7.79 1.08 -6.95
N ASN A 38 -8.37 0.59 -8.04
CA ASN A 38 -7.80 0.82 -9.37
C ASN A 38 -7.99 2.29 -9.75
N HIS A 39 -6.90 2.97 -10.10
CA HIS A 39 -6.90 4.32 -10.62
C HIS A 39 -6.47 4.31 -12.09
N LEU A 40 -6.81 5.36 -12.85
CA LEU A 40 -6.45 5.45 -14.27
C LEU A 40 -4.93 5.32 -14.49
N ASP A 41 -4.18 5.96 -13.60
CA ASP A 41 -2.72 6.06 -13.62
C ASP A 41 -2.01 4.96 -12.81
N GLY A 42 -2.73 4.06 -12.14
CA GLY A 42 -2.14 3.05 -11.26
C GLY A 42 -3.07 2.52 -10.18
N PHE A 43 -2.60 2.44 -8.95
CA PHE A 43 -3.39 1.98 -7.80
C PHE A 43 -3.40 3.01 -6.68
N LEU A 44 -4.59 3.36 -6.20
CA LEU A 44 -4.72 4.17 -5.00
C LEU A 44 -4.78 3.25 -3.78
N ILE A 45 -3.81 3.39 -2.89
CA ILE A 45 -3.66 2.62 -1.67
C ILE A 45 -4.12 3.49 -0.51
N THR A 46 -5.10 3.03 0.26
CA THR A 46 -5.48 3.65 1.54
C THR A 46 -4.92 2.81 2.67
N PHE A 47 -4.34 3.46 3.67
CA PHE A 47 -3.69 2.79 4.79
C PHE A 47 -3.86 3.55 6.10
N THR A 48 -3.58 2.87 7.20
CA THR A 48 -3.49 3.45 8.54
C THR A 48 -2.02 3.62 8.88
N CYS A 49 -1.57 4.85 9.05
CA CYS A 49 -0.24 5.16 9.54
C CYS A 49 -0.06 4.62 10.98
N TRP A 50 1.19 4.38 11.41
CA TRP A 50 1.51 3.94 12.77
C TRP A 50 0.98 4.86 13.88
N CYS A 51 0.79 6.15 13.59
CA CYS A 51 0.18 7.09 14.53
C CYS A 51 -1.37 6.99 14.59
N GLY A 52 -1.98 6.14 13.77
CA GLY A 52 -3.43 5.95 13.66
C GLY A 52 -4.12 6.84 12.63
N ALA A 53 -3.41 7.76 11.96
CA ALA A 53 -3.98 8.60 10.92
C ALA A 53 -4.19 7.81 9.62
N THR A 54 -5.24 8.16 8.87
CA THR A 54 -5.47 7.61 7.52
C THR A 54 -4.56 8.33 6.52
N GLY A 55 -3.90 7.56 5.66
CA GLY A 55 -3.09 8.04 4.55
C GLY A 55 -3.53 7.45 3.22
N THR A 56 -3.17 8.12 2.13
CA THR A 56 -3.34 7.61 0.76
C THR A 56 -2.03 7.71 -0.01
N HIS A 57 -1.77 6.73 -0.87
CA HIS A 57 -0.60 6.67 -1.74
C HIS A 57 -1.03 6.22 -3.13
N LEU A 58 -0.64 6.97 -4.17
CA LEU A 58 -0.85 6.57 -5.55
C LEU A 58 0.42 5.86 -6.04
N GLU A 59 0.32 4.56 -6.24
CA GLU A 59 1.36 3.77 -6.88
C GLU A 59 1.14 3.83 -8.40
N GLU A 60 1.99 4.55 -9.11
CA GLU A 60 1.87 4.73 -10.56
C GLU A 60 2.16 3.42 -11.30
N ARG A 61 1.36 3.10 -12.31
CA ARG A 61 1.58 1.94 -13.16
C ARG A 61 2.70 2.24 -14.15
N ILE A 62 3.82 1.55 -13.99
CA ILE A 62 4.87 1.55 -15.01
C ILE A 62 4.38 0.76 -16.23
N VAL A 63 4.03 1.47 -17.30
CA VAL A 63 3.82 0.88 -18.63
C VAL A 63 5.15 0.95 -19.40
N PRO A 64 5.80 -0.17 -19.73
CA PRO A 64 7.01 -0.13 -20.54
C PRO A 64 6.68 0.45 -21.92
N ALA A 65 7.47 1.43 -22.36
CA ALA A 65 7.36 1.98 -23.71
C ALA A 65 7.72 0.87 -24.71
N ALA A 66 6.81 0.63 -25.67
CA ALA A 66 6.94 -0.37 -26.74
C ALA A 66 8.01 -0.01 -27.77
#